data_AF-A0A2M7TES6-F1
#
_entry.id   AF-A0A2M7TES6-F1
#
_cell.length_a   1.000
_cell.length_b   1.000
_cell.length_c   1.000
_cell.angle_alpha   90.00
_cell.angle_beta   90.00
_cell.angle_gamma   90.00
#
_symmetry.space_group_name_H-M   'P 1'
#
loop_
_entity.id
_entity.type
_entity.pdbx_description
1 polymer ?
#
loop_
_entity_poly.entity_id
_entity_poly.type
_entity_poly.pdbx_seq_one_letter_code
_entity_poly.pdbx_strand_id
1 'polypeptide(L)' 'MGKGLCQYPANKIRVKFASTDLVKENFITKFFEGIWEVKEENGALRLYEADIKEITDPDYIWFYE' A
#
# COMPACT_ATOMS: atom_id res chain seq x y z
N MET A 1 -9.92 -32.81 14.37
CA MET A 1 -10.92 -31.72 14.39
C MET A 1 -10.19 -30.39 14.25
N GLY A 2 -9.98 -29.93 13.02
CA GLY A 2 -9.33 -28.64 12.76
C GLY A 2 -10.35 -27.52 12.95
N LYS A 3 -10.21 -26.73 14.02
CA LYS A 3 -11.05 -25.56 14.21
C LYS A 3 -10.65 -24.50 13.18
N GLY A 4 -11.62 -24.15 12.34
CA GLY A 4 -11.53 -23.01 11.44
C GLY A 4 -11.21 -21.74 12.23
N LEU A 5 -10.16 -21.06 11.80
CA LEU A 5 -9.96 -19.66 12.13
C LEU A 5 -10.52 -18.88 10.94
N CYS A 6 -11.62 -18.16 11.18
CA CYS A 6 -12.00 -17.04 10.33
C CYS A 6 -10.84 -16.03 10.37
N GLN A 7 -9.88 -16.17 9.47
CA GLN A 7 -8.80 -15.21 9.30
C GLN A 7 -9.33 -14.08 8.41
N TYR A 8 -9.67 -12.94 9.02
CA TYR A 8 -9.32 -11.69 8.35
C TYR A 8 -7.84 -11.80 8.00
N PRO A 9 -7.41 -11.47 6.76
CA PRO A 9 -6.03 -11.72 6.35
C PRO A 9 -5.12 -10.84 7.21
N ALA A 10 -4.53 -11.45 8.25
CA ALA A 10 -3.79 -10.77 9.31
C ALA A 10 -2.52 -10.06 8.82
N ASN A 11 -2.22 -10.19 7.53
CA ASN A 11 -1.00 -9.72 6.91
C ASN A 11 -1.29 -8.72 5.78
N LYS A 12 -2.31 -7.88 5.91
CA LYS A 12 -2.56 -6.79 4.96
C LYS A 12 -2.30 -5.45 5.64
N ILE A 13 -1.52 -4.60 4.99
CA ILE A 13 -1.23 -3.23 5.43
C ILE A 13 -1.88 -2.24 4.48
N ARG A 14 -2.48 -1.17 5.01
CA ARG A 14 -2.87 -0.01 4.21
C ARG A 14 -1.63 0.83 3.98
N VAL A 15 -1.40 1.21 2.73
CA VAL A 15 -0.26 2.05 2.34
C VAL A 15 -0.76 3.29 1.63
N LYS A 16 -0.09 4.42 1.93
CA LYS A 16 -0.21 5.69 1.23
C LYS A 16 1.20 6.16 0.92
N PHE A 17 1.48 6.48 -0.33
CA PHE A 17 2.78 7.04 -0.72
C PHE A 17 2.64 7.98 -1.91
N ALA A 18 3.61 8.88 -2.02
CA ALA A 18 3.74 9.78 -3.14
C ALA A 18 5.07 9.50 -3.86
N SER A 19 5.06 9.55 -5.18
CA SER A 19 6.28 9.58 -5.99
C SER A 19 6.36 10.94 -6.67
N THR A 20 7.55 11.54 -6.67
CA THR A 20 7.79 12.79 -7.38
C THR A 20 8.93 12.56 -8.37
N ASP A 21 8.61 12.72 -9.66
CA ASP A 21 9.54 12.54 -10.75
C ASP A 21 9.92 13.89 -11.35
N LEU A 22 11.21 14.08 -11.64
CA LEU A 22 11.69 15.22 -12.44
C LEU A 22 11.60 14.84 -13.92
N VAL A 23 10.65 15.45 -14.64
CA VAL A 23 10.45 15.23 -16.08
C VAL A 23 10.77 16.54 -16.81
N LYS A 24 11.93 16.57 -17.48
CA LYS A 24 12.53 17.77 -18.08
C LYS A 24 12.80 18.83 -16.99
N GLU A 25 12.02 19.89 -16.95
CA GLU A 25 12.12 21.00 -15.99
C GLU A 25 10.92 21.05 -15.03
N ASN A 26 10.04 20.04 -15.07
CA ASN A 26 8.84 19.99 -14.23
C ASN A 26 8.93 18.85 -13.21
N PHE A 27 8.50 19.12 -11.98
CA PHE A 27 8.23 18.09 -10.98
C PHE A 27 6.80 17.59 -11.14
N ILE A 28 6.64 16.29 -11.35
CA ILE A 28 5.33 15.62 -11.45
C ILE A 28 5.18 14.74 -10.22
N THR A 29 4.25 15.09 -9.35
CA THR A 29 3.92 14.29 -8.16
C THR A 29 2.67 13.44 -8.42
N LYS A 30 2.77 12.15 -8.07
CA LYS A 30 1.67 11.18 -8.11
C LYS A 30 1.44 10.60 -6.73
N PHE A 31 0.18 10.30 -6.43
CA PHE A 31 -0.24 9.77 -5.15
C PHE A 31 -0.84 8.38 -5.34
N PHE A 32 -0.56 7.49 -4.39
CA PHE A 32 -0.96 6.10 -4.46
C PHE A 32 -1.51 5.65 -3.12
N GLU A 33 -2.61 4.91 -3.16
CA GLU A 33 -3.20 4.33 -1.98
C GLU A 33 -3.72 2.93 -2.27
N GLY A 34 -3.58 2.05 -1.28
CA GLY A 34 -4.23 0.74 -1.34
C GLY A 34 -3.77 -0.18 -0.24
N ILE A 35 -3.81 -1.47 -0.55
CA ILE A 35 -3.47 -2.55 0.37
C ILE A 35 -2.25 -3.31 -0.17
N TRP A 36 -1.32 -3.60 0.73
CA TRP A 36 -0.21 -4.50 0.45
C TRP A 36 -0.29 -5.72 1.35
N GLU A 37 -0.25 -6.91 0.75
CA GLU A 37 -0.06 -8.14 1.50
C GLU A 37 1.40 -8.31 1.93
N VAL A 38 1.59 -8.70 3.18
CA VAL A 38 2.86 -9.06 3.80
C VAL A 38 2.86 -10.56 4.06
N LYS A 39 3.98 -11.24 3.87
CA LYS A 39 4.14 -12.65 4.25
C LYS A 39 5.43 -12.83 5.01
N GLU A 40 5.43 -13.71 5.99
CA GLU A 40 6.66 -14.12 6.65
C GLU A 40 7.27 -15.29 5.87
N GLU A 41 8.49 -15.08 5.38
CA GLU A 41 9.27 -16.09 4.66
C GLU A 41 10.68 -16.15 5.24
N ASN A 42 11.09 -17.33 5.70
CA ASN A 42 12.41 -17.55 6.31
C ASN A 42 12.72 -16.59 7.49
N GLY A 43 11.71 -16.30 8.32
CA GLY A 43 11.85 -15.39 9.48
C GLY A 43 11.95 -13.91 9.11
N ALA A 44 11.65 -13.54 7.86
CA ALA A 44 11.62 -12.15 7.40
C ALA A 44 10.25 -11.80 6.82
N LEU A 45 9.75 -10.60 7.14
CA LEU A 45 8.54 -10.05 6.54
C LEU A 45 8.85 -9.56 5.12
N ARG A 46 8.06 -10.02 4.15
CA ARG A 46 8.19 -9.70 2.73
C ARG A 46 6.91 -9.08 2.21
N LEU A 47 7.07 -8.05 1.39
CA LEU A 47 5.97 -7.47 0.61
C LEU A 47 5.64 -8.42 -0.55
N TYR A 48 4.38 -8.80 -0.67
CA TYR A 48 3.91 -9.77 -1.66
C TYR A 48 2.99 -9.09 -2.68
N GLU A 49 1.70 -9.40 -2.68
CA GLU A 49 0.74 -8.86 -3.63
C GLU A 49 0.27 -7.45 -3.23
N ALA A 50 0.23 -6.55 -4.20
CA ALA A 50 -0.17 -5.16 -4.02
C ALA A 50 -1.46 -4.89 -4.80
N ASP A 51 -2.47 -4.39 -4.10
CA ASP A 51 -3.68 -3.80 -4.67
C ASP A 51 -3.67 -2.30 -4.37
N ILE A 52 -2.95 -1.57 -5.23
CA ILE A 52 -2.66 -0.14 -5.06
C ILE A 52 -3.11 0.60 -6.32
N LYS A 53 -3.82 1.71 -6.12
CA LYS A 53 -4.30 2.58 -7.20
C LYS A 53 -3.72 3.98 -7.10
N GLU A 54 -3.56 4.62 -8.25
CA GLU A 54 -3.23 6.04 -8.33
C GLU A 54 -4.44 6.88 -7.90
N ILE A 55 -4.18 7.93 -7.12
CA ILE A 55 -5.16 8.91 -6.66
C ILE A 55 -4.89 10.22 -7.41
N THR A 56 -5.80 10.58 -8.31
CA THR A 56 -5.62 11.70 -9.26
C THR A 56 -5.79 13.07 -8.60
N ASP A 57 -6.51 13.15 -7.48
CA ASP A 57 -6.77 14.38 -6.74
C ASP A 57 -6.98 14.06 -5.25
N PRO A 58 -5.90 13.85 -4.47
CA PRO A 58 -6.03 13.58 -3.05
C PRO A 58 -6.49 14.84 -2.32
N ASP A 59 -7.52 14.69 -1.48
CA ASP A 59 -7.97 15.77 -0.62
C ASP A 59 -7.08 15.94 0.61
N TYR A 60 -7.34 16.99 1.40
CA TYR A 60 -6.60 17.24 2.65
C TYR A 60 -6.61 16.01 3.57
N ILE A 61 -7.76 15.33 3.67
CA ILE A 61 -7.94 14.16 4.53
C ILE A 61 -6.97 13.04 4.14
N TRP A 62 -6.74 12.83 2.85
CA TRP A 62 -5.80 11.83 2.36
C TRP A 62 -4.40 11.94 3.00
N PHE A 63 -3.92 13.15 3.27
CA PHE A 63 -2.59 13.41 3.82
C PHE A 63 -2.47 13.21 5.34
N TYR A 64 -3.58 13.26 6.08
CA TYR A 64 -3.57 13.34 7.54
C TYR A 64 -4.30 12.20 8.26
N GLU A 65 -5.11 11.42 7.55
CA GLU A 65 -5.75 10.18 8.06
C GLU A 65 -5.03 8.91 7.58
#